data_AF-A0A1I3MA19-F1
#
_entry.id   AF-A0A1I3MA19-F1
#
_cell.length_a   1.000
_cell.length_b   1.000
_cell.length_c   1.000
_cell.angle_alpha   90.00
_cell.angle_beta   90.00
_cell.angle_gamma   90.00
#
_symmetry.space_group_name_H-M   'P 1'
#
loop_
_entity.id
_entity.type
_entity.pdbx_description
1 polymer ?
#
loop_
_entity_poly.entity_id
_entity_poly.type
_entity_poly.pdbx_seq_one_letter_code
_entity_poly.pdbx_strand_id
1 'polypeptide(L)'
;MTTTSVASIATLVHGFTLAQINEAAWAAARMKGKAQVLDPRDSYDNAWHAIVELLYSQDEPPTYFDLVNVGKLAIQRAINDEYHHGGIDNKTGLAGPNIGKYWASVVAPREGFADRLIDRLAIPHILGSLTELEYEVLGATIHHDTQRDIAATLGISRESVQKNIASARARFIAAWFAPESPPAPRARRTTSDDECSAGHSRGEHGFRRADGRRWGCRVCQRNAQRRYRARGR
;
A
#
# COMPACT_ATOMS: atom_id res chain seq x y z
N MET A 1 4.87 -47.17 27.04
CA MET A 1 5.20 -46.17 28.07
C MET A 1 4.57 -44.85 27.65
N THR A 2 3.45 -44.48 28.26
CA THR A 2 2.75 -43.21 28.01
C THR A 2 3.52 -42.08 28.68
N THR A 3 4.20 -41.26 27.88
CA THR A 3 4.91 -40.07 28.36
C THR A 3 3.87 -39.09 28.91
N THR A 4 3.82 -38.94 30.23
CA THR A 4 2.92 -37.98 30.87
C THR A 4 3.48 -36.58 30.66
N SER A 5 2.78 -35.76 29.88
CA SER A 5 3.18 -34.39 29.57
C SER A 5 2.89 -33.47 30.77
N VAL A 6 3.69 -32.41 30.95
CA VAL A 6 3.43 -31.35 31.94
C VAL A 6 2.01 -30.78 31.78
N ALA A 7 1.52 -30.65 30.54
CA ALA A 7 0.16 -30.18 30.26
C ALA A 7 -0.94 -31.13 30.77
N SER A 8 -0.62 -32.42 30.95
CA SER A 8 -1.54 -33.44 31.48
C SER A 8 -1.60 -33.45 33.01
N ILE A 9 -0.61 -32.86 33.68
CA ILE A 9 -0.51 -32.81 35.15
C ILE A 9 -0.83 -31.40 35.69
N ALA A 10 -0.52 -30.36 34.90
CA ALA A 10 -0.77 -28.97 35.27
C ALA A 10 -2.27 -28.71 35.46
N THR A 11 -2.68 -28.66 36.72
CA THR A 11 -4.04 -28.40 37.15
C THR A 11 -4.26 -26.89 37.25
N LEU A 12 -5.39 -26.45 36.73
CA LEU A 12 -5.91 -25.09 36.77
C LEU A 12 -7.06 -25.02 37.78
N VAL A 13 -7.67 -23.83 37.89
CA VAL A 13 -8.84 -23.61 38.75
C VAL A 13 -9.96 -24.60 38.39
N HIS A 14 -10.78 -24.95 39.39
CA HIS A 14 -11.91 -25.89 39.27
C HIS A 14 -11.52 -27.32 38.87
N GLY A 15 -10.25 -27.70 39.03
CA GLY A 15 -9.77 -29.06 38.79
C GLY A 15 -9.56 -29.42 37.31
N PHE A 16 -9.70 -28.46 36.41
CA PHE A 16 -9.40 -28.66 35.00
C PHE A 16 -7.90 -28.75 34.77
N THR A 17 -7.48 -29.58 33.82
CA THR A 17 -6.08 -29.63 33.36
C THR A 17 -5.89 -28.75 32.14
N LEU A 18 -4.65 -28.28 31.91
CA LEU A 18 -4.33 -27.53 30.69
C LEU A 18 -4.65 -28.32 29.42
N ALA A 19 -4.48 -29.65 29.45
CA ALA A 19 -4.88 -30.54 28.35
C ALA A 19 -6.38 -30.46 28.03
N GLN A 20 -7.25 -30.47 29.05
CA GLN A 20 -8.70 -30.36 28.87
C GLN A 20 -9.10 -28.98 28.31
N ILE A 21 -8.43 -27.92 28.74
CA ILE A 21 -8.65 -26.57 28.21
C ILE A 21 -8.25 -26.49 26.73
N ASN A 22 -7.08 -27.02 26.37
CA ASN A 22 -6.64 -27.06 24.98
C ASN A 22 -7.58 -27.92 24.11
N GLU A 23 -8.07 -29.03 24.64
CA GLU A 23 -9.04 -29.88 23.97
C GLU A 23 -10.36 -29.14 23.72
N ALA A 24 -10.90 -28.46 24.73
CA ALA A 24 -12.12 -27.65 24.60
C ALA A 24 -11.97 -26.52 23.58
N ALA A 25 -10.83 -25.81 23.60
CA ALA A 25 -10.55 -24.75 22.63
C ALA A 25 -10.47 -25.29 21.19
N TRP A 26 -9.81 -26.42 20.98
CA TRP A 26 -9.78 -27.08 19.67
C TRP A 26 -11.14 -27.64 19.25
N ALA A 27 -11.95 -28.15 20.18
CA ALA A 27 -13.31 -28.57 19.91
C ALA A 27 -14.17 -27.40 19.42
N ALA A 28 -14.08 -26.25 20.10
CA ALA A 28 -14.74 -25.01 19.66
C ALA A 28 -14.27 -24.55 18.27
N ALA A 29 -12.95 -24.52 18.03
CA ALA A 29 -12.36 -24.11 16.75
C ALA A 29 -12.79 -25.01 15.57
N ARG A 30 -12.90 -26.33 15.79
CA ARG A 30 -13.35 -27.27 14.74
C ARG A 30 -14.84 -27.14 14.41
N MET A 31 -15.65 -26.66 15.34
CA MET A 31 -17.09 -26.47 15.15
C MET A 31 -17.46 -25.21 14.34
N LYS A 32 -16.49 -24.39 13.95
CA LYS A 32 -16.65 -23.09 13.25
C LYS A 32 -17.35 -23.15 11.88
N GLY A 33 -17.58 -24.34 11.31
CA GLY A 33 -18.19 -24.46 9.98
C GLY A 33 -17.32 -23.86 8.86
N LYS A 34 -17.91 -23.54 7.70
CA LYS A 34 -17.17 -23.16 6.47
C LYS A 34 -16.68 -21.70 6.42
N ALA A 35 -16.76 -20.93 7.50
CA ALA A 35 -16.35 -19.52 7.50
C ALA A 35 -14.80 -19.40 7.49
N GLN A 36 -14.23 -19.12 6.32
CA GLN A 36 -12.78 -19.01 6.07
C GLN A 36 -12.14 -17.71 6.58
N VAL A 37 -12.86 -16.89 7.37
CA VAL A 37 -12.45 -15.53 7.76
C VAL A 37 -11.32 -15.50 8.79
N LEU A 38 -11.22 -16.52 9.64
CA LEU A 38 -10.16 -16.61 10.65
C LEU A 38 -9.38 -17.90 10.41
N ASP A 39 -8.06 -17.82 10.57
CA ASP A 39 -7.20 -18.99 10.58
C ASP A 39 -7.62 -19.95 11.72
N PRO A 40 -7.46 -21.29 11.55
CA PRO A 40 -7.74 -22.24 12.62
C PRO A 40 -6.96 -21.95 13.91
N ARG A 41 -5.75 -21.40 13.82
CA ARG A 41 -4.94 -21.03 14.99
C ARG A 41 -5.54 -19.83 15.72
N ASP A 42 -5.92 -18.78 15.01
CA ASP A 42 -6.57 -17.62 15.63
C ASP A 42 -7.90 -18.01 16.29
N SER A 43 -8.62 -18.95 15.65
CA SER A 43 -9.86 -19.50 16.22
C SER A 43 -9.59 -20.23 17.53
N TYR A 44 -8.51 -21.03 17.59
CA TYR A 44 -8.05 -21.68 18.81
C TYR A 44 -7.65 -20.66 19.87
N ASP A 45 -6.84 -19.65 19.53
CA ASP A 45 -6.32 -18.68 20.50
C ASP A 45 -7.47 -17.82 21.09
N ASN A 46 -8.44 -17.40 20.26
CA ASN A 46 -9.66 -16.72 20.73
C ASN A 46 -10.51 -17.59 21.66
N ALA A 47 -10.72 -18.86 21.30
CA ALA A 47 -11.47 -19.78 22.14
C ALA A 47 -10.76 -20.06 23.46
N TRP A 48 -9.44 -20.29 23.41
CA TRP A 48 -8.61 -20.55 24.58
C TRP A 48 -8.66 -19.38 25.58
N HIS A 49 -8.51 -18.15 25.09
CA HIS A 49 -8.58 -16.95 25.94
C HIS A 49 -9.94 -16.82 26.63
N ALA A 50 -11.05 -16.99 25.90
CA ALA A 50 -12.38 -16.89 26.48
C ALA A 50 -12.69 -18.01 27.48
N ILE A 51 -12.17 -19.22 27.24
CA ILE A 51 -12.29 -20.36 28.16
C ILE A 51 -11.55 -20.07 29.46
N VAL A 52 -10.32 -19.57 29.39
CA VAL A 52 -9.54 -19.20 30.57
C VAL A 52 -10.22 -18.05 31.33
N GLU A 53 -10.70 -17.03 30.63
CA GLU A 53 -11.42 -15.92 31.25
C GLU A 53 -12.67 -16.41 32.01
N LEU A 54 -13.48 -17.28 31.39
CA LEU A 54 -14.64 -17.90 32.06
C LEU A 54 -14.21 -18.68 33.31
N LEU A 55 -13.16 -19.50 33.18
CA LEU A 55 -12.69 -20.38 34.25
C LEU A 55 -12.25 -19.60 35.49
N TYR A 56 -11.62 -18.43 35.31
CA TYR A 56 -11.14 -17.60 36.41
C TYR A 56 -12.15 -16.54 36.89
N SER A 57 -13.26 -16.34 36.16
CA SER A 57 -14.30 -15.37 36.51
C SER A 57 -15.50 -15.98 37.24
N GLN A 58 -15.60 -17.30 37.31
CA GLN A 58 -16.71 -18.01 37.96
C GLN A 58 -16.25 -18.60 39.30
N ASP A 59 -17.09 -18.43 40.33
CA ASP A 59 -16.86 -19.02 41.66
C ASP A 59 -17.18 -20.52 41.67
N GLU A 60 -18.12 -20.96 40.83
CA GLU A 60 -18.52 -22.36 40.67
C GLU A 60 -17.85 -23.01 39.45
N PRO A 61 -17.56 -24.32 39.50
CA PRO A 61 -16.88 -25.02 38.41
C PRO A 61 -17.77 -25.09 37.15
N PRO A 62 -17.36 -24.48 36.02
CA PRO A 62 -18.10 -24.59 34.77
C PRO A 62 -18.04 -26.03 34.23
N THR A 63 -19.04 -26.45 33.47
CA THR A 63 -18.99 -27.75 32.78
C THR A 63 -18.10 -27.67 31.54
N TYR A 64 -17.59 -28.81 31.06
CA TYR A 64 -16.85 -28.86 29.79
C TYR A 64 -17.66 -28.29 28.61
N PHE A 65 -18.98 -28.49 28.61
CA PHE A 65 -19.88 -27.95 27.61
C PHE A 65 -19.92 -26.41 27.63
N ASP A 66 -19.88 -25.81 28.83
CA ASP A 66 -19.82 -24.36 28.99
C ASP A 66 -18.52 -23.80 28.42
N LEU A 67 -17.39 -24.49 28.63
CA LEU A 67 -16.10 -24.11 28.06
C LEU A 67 -16.15 -24.11 26.53
N VAL A 68 -16.66 -25.18 25.91
CA VAL A 68 -16.76 -25.25 24.45
C VAL A 68 -17.70 -24.16 23.91
N ASN A 69 -18.81 -23.89 24.60
CA ASN A 69 -19.76 -22.86 24.17
C ASN A 69 -19.21 -21.44 24.27
N VAL A 70 -18.52 -21.09 25.36
CA VAL A 70 -17.92 -19.75 25.49
C VAL A 70 -16.83 -19.55 24.43
N GLY A 71 -16.05 -20.59 24.13
CA GLY A 71 -15.07 -20.58 23.04
C GLY A 71 -15.71 -20.33 21.68
N LYS A 72 -16.84 -20.99 21.37
CA LYS A 72 -17.59 -20.75 20.13
C LYS A 72 -18.13 -19.33 20.03
N LEU A 73 -18.66 -18.78 21.13
CA LEU A 73 -19.16 -17.41 21.16
C LEU A 73 -18.04 -16.38 20.98
N ALA A 74 -16.84 -16.65 21.50
CA ALA A 74 -15.68 -15.80 21.28
C ALA A 74 -15.23 -15.81 19.81
N ILE A 75 -15.13 -16.99 19.19
CA ILE A 75 -14.83 -17.11 17.76
C ILE A 75 -15.87 -16.37 16.92
N GLN A 76 -17.17 -16.52 17.22
CA GLN A 76 -18.22 -15.84 16.47
C GLN A 76 -18.15 -14.31 16.60
N ARG A 77 -17.78 -13.80 17.78
CA ARG A 77 -17.53 -12.36 17.99
C ARG A 77 -16.36 -11.88 17.12
N ALA A 78 -15.23 -12.59 17.16
CA ALA A 78 -14.08 -12.25 16.32
C ALA A 78 -14.39 -12.27 14.82
N ILE A 79 -15.18 -13.24 14.34
CA ILE A 79 -15.65 -13.27 12.95
C ILE A 79 -16.51 -12.05 12.63
N ASN A 80 -17.44 -11.68 13.52
CA ASN A 80 -18.32 -10.54 13.31
C ASN A 80 -17.53 -9.22 13.30
N ASP A 81 -16.50 -9.11 14.14
CA ASP A 81 -15.62 -7.95 14.19
C ASP A 81 -14.79 -7.85 12.90
N GLU A 82 -14.23 -8.96 12.42
CA GLU A 82 -13.48 -9.00 11.16
C GLU A 82 -14.37 -8.62 9.97
N TYR A 83 -15.58 -9.16 9.91
CA TYR A 83 -16.55 -8.75 8.90
C TYR A 83 -16.96 -7.28 9.06
N HIS A 84 -17.11 -6.77 10.28
CA HIS A 84 -17.42 -5.36 10.50
C HIS A 84 -16.30 -4.43 10.02
N HIS A 85 -15.04 -4.73 10.35
CA HIS A 85 -13.87 -3.99 9.88
C HIS A 85 -13.66 -4.12 8.36
N GLY A 86 -13.84 -5.34 7.87
CA GLY A 86 -13.87 -5.67 6.45
C GLY A 86 -15.16 -5.26 5.76
N GLY A 87 -16.06 -4.53 6.45
CA GLY A 87 -17.35 -3.99 5.98
C GLY A 87 -18.16 -4.96 5.15
N ILE A 88 -18.09 -6.24 5.49
CA ILE A 88 -18.89 -7.33 4.95
C ILE A 88 -20.13 -7.47 5.85
N ASP A 89 -21.29 -7.60 5.23
CA ASP A 89 -22.53 -7.84 5.96
C ASP A 89 -22.56 -9.31 6.44
N ASN A 90 -22.71 -9.49 7.76
CA ASN A 90 -22.70 -10.81 8.42
C ASN A 90 -23.81 -11.77 7.96
N LYS A 91 -24.92 -11.26 7.42
CA LYS A 91 -26.07 -12.08 6.99
C LYS A 91 -25.92 -12.53 5.55
N THR A 92 -25.35 -11.66 4.71
CA THR A 92 -25.26 -11.88 3.25
C THR A 92 -23.87 -12.33 2.80
N GLY A 93 -22.83 -12.09 3.61
CA GLY A 93 -21.43 -12.33 3.24
C GLY A 93 -20.92 -11.40 2.13
N LEU A 94 -21.69 -10.36 1.78
CA LEU A 94 -21.36 -9.42 0.72
C LEU A 94 -20.77 -8.14 1.31
N ALA A 95 -19.87 -7.50 0.57
CA ALA A 95 -19.36 -6.18 0.92
C ALA A 95 -20.52 -5.17 1.00
N GLY A 96 -20.59 -4.45 2.12
CA GLY A 96 -21.56 -3.38 2.35
C GLY A 96 -21.35 -2.21 1.38
N PRO A 97 -22.41 -1.46 1.04
CA PRO A 97 -22.38 -0.46 -0.03
C PRO A 97 -21.40 0.71 0.22
N ASN A 98 -20.90 0.88 1.44
CA ASN A 98 -20.07 2.01 1.84
C ASN A 98 -18.60 1.64 2.16
N ILE A 99 -18.23 0.36 2.23
CA ILE A 99 -16.82 0.02 2.50
C ILE A 99 -15.89 0.42 1.36
N GLY A 100 -16.38 0.25 0.12
CA GLY A 100 -15.70 0.75 -1.06
C GLY A 100 -15.44 2.25 -0.96
N LYS A 101 -16.28 3.04 -0.26
CA LYS A 101 -16.06 4.49 -0.12
C LYS A 101 -14.97 4.83 0.90
N TYR A 102 -14.90 4.12 2.03
CA TYR A 102 -13.85 4.32 3.03
C TYR A 102 -12.48 4.01 2.42
N TRP A 103 -12.32 2.81 1.83
CA TRP A 103 -11.05 2.44 1.22
C TRP A 103 -10.79 3.14 -0.11
N ALA A 104 -11.80 3.41 -0.96
CA ALA A 104 -11.57 4.21 -2.16
C ALA A 104 -11.23 5.67 -1.82
N SER A 105 -11.60 6.21 -0.66
CA SER A 105 -11.10 7.52 -0.24
C SER A 105 -9.62 7.50 0.17
N VAL A 106 -9.13 6.36 0.64
CA VAL A 106 -7.71 6.12 0.97
C VAL A 106 -6.89 5.74 -0.27
N VAL A 107 -7.51 5.07 -1.25
CA VAL A 107 -6.84 4.54 -2.46
C VAL A 107 -7.03 5.46 -3.68
N ALA A 108 -8.04 6.35 -3.70
CA ALA A 108 -8.21 7.28 -4.81
C ALA A 108 -7.18 8.42 -4.73
N PRO A 109 -6.46 8.71 -5.83
CA PRO A 109 -5.38 9.69 -5.87
C PRO A 109 -5.90 11.13 -5.98
N ARG A 110 -6.82 11.55 -5.10
CA ARG A 110 -7.41 12.90 -5.16
C ARG A 110 -7.49 13.56 -3.80
N GLU A 111 -6.52 14.44 -3.56
CA GLU A 111 -6.62 15.66 -2.73
C GLU A 111 -7.39 15.44 -1.42
N GLY A 112 -7.05 14.36 -0.71
CA GLY A 112 -7.64 14.05 0.58
C GLY A 112 -7.23 15.06 1.64
N PHE A 113 -7.95 15.07 2.77
CA PHE A 113 -7.51 15.83 3.95
C PHE A 113 -6.09 15.42 4.38
N ALA A 114 -5.79 14.11 4.33
CA ALA A 114 -4.48 13.58 4.64
C ALA A 114 -3.40 14.12 3.68
N ASP A 115 -3.64 14.10 2.37
CA ASP A 115 -2.68 14.64 1.39
C ASP A 115 -2.40 16.12 1.65
N ARG A 116 -3.44 16.93 1.87
CA ARG A 116 -3.27 18.36 2.18
C ARG A 116 -2.52 18.61 3.49
N LEU A 117 -2.77 17.77 4.51
CA LEU A 117 -2.08 17.86 5.79
C LEU A 117 -0.60 17.46 5.63
N ILE A 118 -0.34 16.37 4.90
CA ILE A 118 0.99 15.89 4.56
C ILE A 118 1.75 16.97 3.79
N ASP A 119 1.18 17.52 2.72
CA ASP A 119 1.79 18.60 1.93
C ASP A 119 2.12 19.82 2.82
N ARG A 120 1.19 20.23 3.69
CA ARG A 120 1.36 21.39 4.57
C ARG A 120 2.49 21.22 5.59
N LEU A 121 2.75 19.99 6.03
CA LEU A 121 3.82 19.68 6.99
C LEU A 121 5.15 19.37 6.28
N ALA A 122 5.11 18.60 5.19
CA ALA A 122 6.27 18.11 4.48
C ALA A 122 6.96 19.22 3.66
N ILE A 123 6.20 20.07 2.96
CA ILE A 123 6.79 21.09 2.07
C ILE A 123 7.73 22.04 2.82
N PRO A 124 7.35 22.66 3.96
CA PRO A 124 8.26 23.55 4.69
C PRO A 124 9.53 22.82 5.18
N HIS A 125 9.40 21.57 5.62
CA HIS A 125 10.53 20.77 6.10
C HIS A 125 11.51 20.46 4.96
N ILE A 126 11.00 20.05 3.80
CA ILE A 126 11.82 19.74 2.62
C ILE A 126 12.48 21.00 2.07
N LEU A 127 11.74 22.12 2.01
CA LEU A 127 12.32 23.40 1.59
C LEU A 127 13.43 23.86 2.55
N GLY A 128 13.31 23.60 3.84
CA GLY A 128 14.36 23.86 4.83
C GLY A 128 15.62 22.99 4.67
N SER A 129 15.56 21.91 3.88
CA SER A 129 16.74 21.06 3.58
C SER A 129 17.56 21.54 2.37
N LEU A 130 17.02 22.49 1.60
CA LEU A 130 17.69 23.06 0.45
C LEU A 130 18.79 24.04 0.89
N THR A 131 19.85 24.15 0.09
CA THR A 131 20.80 25.25 0.26
C THR A 131 20.14 26.58 -0.10
N GLU A 132 20.67 27.68 0.42
CA GLU A 132 20.17 29.03 0.14
C GLU A 132 20.08 29.31 -1.37
N LEU A 133 21.13 28.99 -2.12
CA LEU A 133 21.14 29.17 -3.58
C LEU A 133 20.13 28.29 -4.32
N GLU A 134 19.93 27.03 -3.88
CA GLU A 134 18.91 26.15 -4.45
C GLU A 134 17.50 26.70 -4.22
N TYR A 135 17.25 27.22 -3.01
CA TYR A 135 15.98 27.84 -2.63
C TYR A 135 15.72 29.12 -3.43
N GLU A 136 16.71 30.02 -3.54
CA GLU A 136 16.62 31.25 -4.35
C GLU A 136 16.38 30.96 -5.82
N VAL A 137 17.10 29.98 -6.40
CA VAL A 137 16.90 29.57 -7.79
C VAL A 137 15.50 29.03 -8.01
N LEU A 138 14.96 28.22 -7.09
CA LEU A 138 13.57 27.75 -7.17
C LEU A 138 12.58 28.91 -7.03
N GLY A 139 12.78 29.82 -6.07
CA GLY A 139 11.93 31.01 -5.91
C GLY A 139 11.90 31.87 -7.17
N ALA A 140 13.05 32.07 -7.82
CA ALA A 140 13.15 32.84 -9.06
C ALA A 140 12.36 32.21 -10.22
N THR A 141 12.15 30.89 -10.25
CA THR A 141 11.31 30.24 -11.28
C THR A 141 9.84 30.64 -11.22
N ILE A 142 9.37 31.21 -10.10
CA ILE A 142 8.00 31.72 -9.95
C ILE A 142 7.82 33.02 -10.76
N HIS A 143 8.87 33.82 -10.89
CA HIS A 143 8.82 35.15 -11.51
C HIS A 143 9.39 35.19 -12.93
N HIS A 144 10.08 34.14 -13.37
CA HIS A 144 10.80 34.11 -14.64
C HIS A 144 10.56 32.82 -15.42
N ASP A 145 10.23 32.97 -16.71
CA ASP A 145 10.00 31.84 -17.61
C ASP A 145 11.29 31.24 -18.20
N THR A 146 12.40 31.98 -18.15
CA THR A 146 13.66 31.54 -18.75
C THR A 146 14.80 31.44 -17.74
N GLN A 147 15.63 30.40 -17.88
CA GLN A 147 16.84 30.23 -17.07
C GLN A 147 17.85 31.38 -17.26
N ARG A 148 17.79 32.10 -18.37
CA ARG A 148 18.67 33.23 -18.63
C ARG A 148 18.31 34.42 -17.73
N ASP A 149 17.02 34.67 -17.54
CA ASP A 149 16.55 35.78 -16.73
C ASP A 149 16.74 35.50 -15.24
N ILE A 150 16.57 34.24 -14.83
CA ILE A 150 16.94 33.77 -13.48
C ILE A 150 18.44 33.98 -13.23
N ALA A 151 19.28 33.54 -14.16
CA ALA A 151 20.73 33.69 -14.07
C ALA A 151 21.16 35.16 -13.95
N ALA A 152 20.56 36.04 -14.76
CA ALA A 152 20.81 37.48 -14.71
C ALA A 152 20.38 38.11 -13.38
N THR A 153 19.21 37.71 -12.86
CA THR A 153 18.64 38.25 -11.62
C THR A 153 19.47 37.85 -10.39
N LEU A 154 19.93 36.60 -10.35
CA LEU A 154 20.72 36.06 -9.24
C LEU A 154 22.23 36.28 -9.40
N GLY A 155 22.68 36.88 -10.50
CA GLY A 155 24.11 37.12 -10.75
C GLY A 155 24.94 35.86 -10.94
N ILE A 156 24.34 34.76 -11.42
CA ILE A 156 25.00 33.46 -11.61
C ILE A 156 24.99 33.02 -13.08
N SER A 157 25.78 32.00 -13.42
CA SER A 157 25.75 31.43 -14.78
C SER A 157 24.49 30.60 -15.01
N ARG A 158 24.04 30.52 -16.27
CA ARG A 158 22.91 29.65 -16.67
C ARG A 158 23.16 28.17 -16.33
N GLU A 159 24.40 27.72 -16.45
CA GLU A 159 24.79 26.36 -16.07
C GLU A 159 24.63 26.13 -14.57
N SER A 160 24.95 27.15 -13.76
CA SER A 160 24.72 27.12 -12.31
C SER A 160 23.23 27.02 -11.99
N VAL A 161 22.36 27.78 -12.66
CA VAL A 161 20.90 27.66 -12.52
C VAL A 161 20.45 26.22 -12.79
N GLN A 162 20.89 25.63 -13.91
CA GLN A 162 20.50 24.27 -14.26
C GLN A 162 20.95 23.24 -13.22
N LYS A 163 22.19 23.35 -12.73
CA LYS A 163 22.74 22.47 -11.69
C LYS A 163 21.96 22.60 -10.37
N ASN A 164 21.67 23.82 -9.94
CA ASN A 164 20.91 24.08 -8.71
C ASN A 164 19.48 23.54 -8.82
N ILE A 165 18.78 23.72 -9.95
CA ILE A 165 17.44 23.12 -10.16
C ILE A 165 17.51 21.58 -10.08
N ALA A 166 18.50 20.97 -10.72
CA ALA A 166 18.65 19.51 -10.71
C ALA A 166 18.96 18.98 -9.30
N SER A 167 19.86 19.65 -8.58
CA SER A 167 20.22 19.31 -7.20
C SER A 167 19.04 19.49 -6.24
N ALA A 168 18.34 20.62 -6.31
CA ALA A 168 17.17 20.90 -5.49
C ALA A 168 16.06 19.85 -5.70
N ARG A 169 15.80 19.45 -6.96
CA ARG A 169 14.85 18.37 -7.27
C ARG A 169 15.27 17.03 -6.69
N ALA A 170 16.56 16.69 -6.79
CA ALA A 170 17.07 15.44 -6.23
C ALA A 170 16.92 15.41 -4.70
N ARG A 171 17.27 16.51 -4.01
CA ARG A 171 17.07 16.64 -2.56
C ARG A 171 15.59 16.57 -2.18
N PHE A 172 14.74 17.29 -2.91
CA PHE A 172 13.30 17.27 -2.68
C PHE A 172 12.74 15.84 -2.76
N ILE A 173 13.06 15.12 -3.83
CA ILE A 173 12.62 13.73 -4.03
C ILE A 173 13.18 12.82 -2.93
N ALA A 174 14.46 12.93 -2.59
CA ALA A 174 15.05 12.11 -1.54
C ALA A 174 14.36 12.33 -0.18
N ALA A 175 14.09 13.59 0.17
CA ALA A 175 13.40 13.93 1.41
C ALA A 175 11.91 13.52 1.40
N TRP A 176 11.24 13.62 0.24
CA TRP A 176 9.83 13.23 0.08
C TRP A 176 9.60 11.74 0.33
N PHE A 177 10.56 10.89 -0.04
CA PHE A 177 10.44 9.43 0.08
C PHE A 177 11.12 8.84 1.33
N ALA A 178 11.85 9.63 2.12
CA ALA A 178 12.55 9.11 3.31
C ALA A 178 11.56 8.54 4.37
N PRO A 179 11.89 7.43 5.05
CA PRO A 179 13.15 6.66 5.00
C PRO A 179 13.26 5.67 3.83
N GLU A 180 12.23 5.56 3.01
CA GLU A 180 12.22 4.70 1.83
C GLU A 180 13.06 5.31 0.69
N SER A 181 13.40 4.48 -0.29
CA SER A 181 14.08 4.97 -1.49
C SER A 181 13.05 5.44 -2.52
N PRO A 182 13.27 6.59 -3.18
CA PRO A 182 12.37 7.05 -4.22
C PRO A 182 12.29 6.01 -5.35
N PRO A 183 11.10 5.84 -5.98
CA PRO A 183 10.96 4.94 -7.09
C PRO A 183 11.95 5.33 -8.19
N ALA A 184 12.59 4.33 -8.80
CA ALA A 184 13.54 4.59 -9.87
C ALA A 184 12.89 5.48 -10.94
N PRO A 185 13.57 6.56 -11.39
CA PRO A 185 13.05 7.36 -12.48
C PRO A 185 12.75 6.42 -13.63
N ARG A 186 11.55 6.52 -14.21
CA ARG A 186 11.17 5.68 -15.36
C ARG A 186 12.32 5.72 -16.34
N ALA A 187 12.98 4.58 -16.56
CA ALA A 187 14.10 4.51 -17.48
C ALA A 187 13.63 5.19 -18.77
N ARG A 188 14.41 6.16 -19.28
CA ARG A 188 14.24 6.53 -20.68
C ARG A 188 14.27 5.21 -21.42
N ARG A 189 13.17 4.84 -22.08
CA ARG A 189 13.15 3.67 -22.95
C ARG A 189 14.35 3.83 -23.86
N THR A 190 15.42 3.11 -23.57
CA THR A 190 16.49 2.89 -24.51
C THR A 190 15.78 2.13 -25.61
N THR A 191 15.49 2.82 -26.71
CA THR A 191 15.06 2.16 -27.92
C THR A 191 16.10 1.08 -28.17
N SER A 192 15.72 -0.19 -28.04
CA SER A 192 16.54 -1.25 -28.61
C SER A 192 16.70 -0.92 -30.09
N ASP A 193 17.80 -1.37 -30.72
CA ASP A 193 18.00 -1.14 -32.16
C ASP A 193 16.85 -1.71 -33.02
N ASP A 194 16.07 -2.62 -32.42
CA ASP A 194 14.91 -3.32 -32.94
C ASP A 194 13.56 -2.68 -32.59
N GLU A 195 13.51 -1.57 -31.85
CA GLU A 195 12.27 -0.88 -31.51
C GLU A 195 12.34 0.64 -31.76
N CYS A 196 11.21 1.22 -32.15
CA CYS A 196 11.10 2.68 -32.19
C CYS A 196 10.89 3.28 -30.78
N SER A 197 10.99 4.60 -30.64
CA SER A 197 10.79 5.30 -29.35
C SER A 197 9.41 5.11 -28.69
N ALA A 198 8.42 4.60 -29.43
CA ALA A 198 7.12 4.22 -28.90
C ALA A 198 7.02 2.74 -28.48
N GLY A 199 8.08 1.93 -28.66
CA GLY A 199 8.11 0.50 -28.36
C GLY A 199 7.51 -0.38 -29.47
N HIS A 200 7.46 0.09 -30.71
CA HIS A 200 7.01 -0.73 -31.85
C HIS A 200 8.19 -1.45 -32.51
N SER A 201 8.00 -2.74 -32.80
CA SER A 201 8.98 -3.60 -33.46
C SER A 201 9.42 -3.05 -34.83
N ARG A 202 10.73 -3.09 -35.05
CA ARG A 202 11.39 -2.63 -36.27
C ARG A 202 11.14 -3.56 -37.45
N GLY A 203 11.11 -4.86 -37.19
CA GLY A 203 10.83 -5.89 -38.19
C GLY A 203 9.40 -5.83 -38.71
N GLU A 204 8.43 -5.57 -37.83
CA GLU A 204 7.00 -5.60 -38.18
C GLU A 204 6.48 -4.29 -38.73
N HIS A 205 6.94 -3.17 -38.18
CA HIS A 205 6.36 -1.85 -38.45
C HIS A 205 7.30 -0.91 -39.19
N GLY A 206 8.41 -1.45 -39.68
CA GLY A 206 9.46 -0.67 -40.28
C GLY A 206 9.36 -0.35 -41.73
N PHE A 207 9.92 0.80 -42.06
CA PHE A 207 10.21 1.17 -43.44
C PHE A 207 11.44 2.07 -43.50
N ARG A 208 12.18 2.00 -44.61
CA ARG A 208 13.19 3.02 -44.92
C ARG A 208 12.50 4.26 -45.45
N ARG A 209 12.88 5.43 -44.95
CA ARG A 209 12.47 6.71 -45.53
C ARG A 209 13.19 6.92 -46.86
N ALA A 210 12.61 7.77 -47.71
CA ALA A 210 13.20 8.15 -49.00
C ALA A 210 14.59 8.81 -48.86
N ASP A 211 14.90 9.37 -47.68
CA ASP A 211 16.22 9.93 -47.35
C ASP A 211 17.33 8.87 -47.19
N GLY A 212 16.98 7.58 -47.19
CA GLY A 212 17.90 6.44 -47.09
C GLY A 212 18.64 6.30 -45.75
N ARG A 213 18.65 7.34 -44.92
CA ARG A 213 19.47 7.48 -43.71
C ARG A 213 18.70 7.23 -42.43
N ARG A 214 17.37 7.31 -42.45
CA ARG A 214 16.54 7.13 -41.25
C ARG A 214 15.45 6.10 -41.47
N TRP A 215 15.32 5.21 -40.49
CA TRP A 215 14.21 4.27 -40.44
C TRP A 215 12.96 4.96 -39.86
N GLY A 216 11.79 4.64 -40.38
CA GLY A 216 10.50 5.11 -39.91
C GLY A 216 9.62 3.98 -39.40
N CYS A 217 8.72 4.29 -38.45
CA CYS A 217 7.69 3.38 -37.95
C CYS A 217 6.32 3.75 -38.56
N ARG A 218 5.69 2.80 -39.26
CA ARG A 218 4.38 2.99 -39.91
C ARG A 218 3.29 3.35 -38.91
N VAL A 219 3.31 2.75 -37.72
CA VAL A 219 2.32 3.01 -36.65
C VAL A 219 2.47 4.44 -36.11
N CYS A 220 3.70 4.87 -35.83
CA CYS A 220 3.96 6.24 -35.38
C CYS A 220 3.57 7.29 -36.44
N GLN A 221 3.81 7.00 -37.73
CA GLN A 221 3.40 7.89 -38.82
C GLN A 221 1.87 8.00 -38.92
N ARG A 222 1.13 6.88 -38.84
CA ARG A 222 -0.35 6.90 -38.81
C ARG A 222 -0.87 7.69 -37.60
N ASN A 223 -0.29 7.50 -36.42
CA ASN A 223 -0.67 8.23 -35.21
C ASN A 223 -0.40 9.73 -35.32
N ALA A 224 0.74 10.11 -35.89
CA ALA A 224 1.06 11.51 -36.17
C ALA A 224 0.08 12.13 -37.16
N GLN A 225 -0.30 11.42 -38.23
CA GLN A 225 -1.31 11.87 -39.19
C GLN A 225 -2.70 12.03 -38.55
N ARG A 226 -3.10 11.08 -37.69
CA ARG A 226 -4.35 11.19 -36.91
C ARG A 226 -4.36 12.42 -36.01
N ARG A 227 -3.26 12.67 -35.28
CA ARG A 227 -3.10 13.87 -34.43
C ARG A 227 -3.12 15.17 -35.24
N TYR A 228 -2.49 15.18 -36.41
CA TYR A 228 -2.51 16.34 -37.31
C TYR A 228 -3.94 16.65 -37.78
N ARG A 229 -4.69 15.62 -38.23
CA ARG A 229 -6.10 15.76 -38.63
C ARG A 229 -6.99 16.24 -37.48
N ALA A 230 -6.72 15.80 -36.26
CA ALA A 230 -7.47 16.22 -35.07
C ALA A 230 -7.17 17.66 -34.63
N ARG A 231 -6.04 18.26 -35.06
CA ARG A 231 -5.67 19.66 -34.74
C ARG A 231 -6.02 20.65 -35.86
N GLY A 232 -6.33 20.15 -37.06
CA GLY A 232 -6.70 20.96 -38.23
C GLY A 232 -8.21 21.13 -38.42
N ARG A 233 -9.00 20.92 -37.36
CA ARG A 233 -10.40 21.29 -37.19
C ARG A 233 -10.51 22.11 -35.92
#